data_AF-A0AA97HMA3-F1
#
_entry.id   AF-A0AA97HMA3-F1
#
_cell.length_a   1.000
_cell.length_b   1.000
_cell.length_c   1.000
_cell.angle_alpha   90.00
_cell.angle_beta   90.00
_cell.angle_gamma   90.00
#
_symmetry.space_group_name_H-M   'P 1'
#
loop_
_entity.id
_entity.type
_entity.pdbx_description
1 polymer ?
#
loop_
_entity_poly.entity_id
_entity_poly.type
_entity_poly.pdbx_seq_one_letter_code
_entity_poly.pdbx_strand_id
1 'polypeptide(L)'
;MVEYDGRNKVAINIMFRKQPPPEPSKSGQPDQSQSLSNVTLTGGMVQMGQAGRDQQQNQTGDLQTQQQGITGTEVVTLLEQLETAVKGAAISPALQEELLDYLRPAKREAAKEKPSKELVGQNLKQVSETIKTLEETTEAGKSLWQTSAEIFRTVAPWVGVAAAFFGA
;
A
#
# COMPACT_ATOMS: atom_id res chain seq x y z
N MET A 1 6.28 44.78 -50.61
CA MET A 1 5.28 44.78 -51.69
C MET A 1 4.22 43.77 -51.36
N VAL A 2 2.97 44.18 -51.52
CA VAL A 2 1.71 43.48 -51.24
C VAL A 2 1.46 42.48 -52.38
N GLU A 3 0.89 41.31 -52.09
CA GLU A 3 -0.18 40.81 -52.97
C GLU A 3 -1.13 39.85 -52.22
N TYR A 4 -2.39 40.27 -52.19
CA TYR A 4 -3.59 39.54 -51.83
C TYR A 4 -4.26 39.14 -53.15
N ASP A 5 -4.61 37.87 -53.34
CA ASP A 5 -5.64 37.41 -54.30
C ASP A 5 -6.14 36.03 -53.78
N GLY A 6 -7.40 35.76 -53.46
CA GLY A 6 -8.64 36.43 -53.78
C GLY A 6 -9.42 35.67 -54.85
N ARG A 7 -9.98 34.46 -54.57
CA ARG A 7 -11.09 33.93 -55.41
C ARG A 7 -12.03 32.95 -54.69
N ASN A 8 -13.21 33.52 -54.40
CA ASN A 8 -14.48 32.93 -53.97
C ASN A 8 -15.15 32.11 -55.09
N LYS A 9 -15.67 30.90 -54.81
CA LYS A 9 -16.86 30.32 -55.50
C LYS A 9 -17.67 29.41 -54.57
N VAL A 10 -18.83 29.91 -54.19
CA VAL A 10 -20.03 29.22 -53.69
C VAL A 10 -20.51 28.11 -54.63
N ALA A 11 -20.91 26.97 -54.07
CA ALA A 11 -21.84 26.04 -54.70
C ALA A 11 -22.65 25.30 -53.61
N ILE A 12 -23.88 25.78 -53.41
CA ILE A 12 -24.95 25.09 -52.69
C ILE A 12 -25.64 24.19 -53.74
N ASN A 13 -25.77 22.89 -53.51
CA ASN A 13 -26.90 22.17 -54.09
C ASN A 13 -27.34 20.97 -53.24
N ILE A 14 -28.64 21.02 -52.94
CA ILE A 14 -29.46 20.07 -52.21
C ILE A 14 -30.06 19.10 -53.24
N MET A 15 -30.18 17.82 -52.91
CA MET A 15 -31.34 16.94 -53.16
C MET A 15 -30.92 15.47 -53.33
N PHE A 16 -31.39 14.60 -52.43
CA PHE A 16 -32.03 13.33 -52.80
C PHE A 16 -33.01 12.90 -51.68
N ARG A 17 -34.31 12.98 -51.99
CA ARG A 17 -35.44 12.37 -51.24
C ARG A 17 -35.86 11.06 -51.92
N LYS A 18 -36.20 10.02 -51.12
CA LYS A 18 -37.31 9.02 -51.25
C LYS A 18 -36.96 7.81 -50.37
N GLN A 19 -37.75 7.27 -49.42
CA GLN A 19 -39.20 7.20 -49.18
C GLN A 19 -39.54 6.87 -47.68
N PRO A 20 -40.82 6.99 -47.24
CA PRO A 20 -41.31 6.90 -45.85
C PRO A 20 -42.17 5.61 -45.56
N PRO A 21 -43.12 5.54 -44.57
CA PRO A 21 -43.05 4.85 -43.26
C PRO A 21 -44.16 3.73 -43.10
N PRO A 22 -44.53 3.16 -41.91
CA PRO A 22 -45.01 3.83 -40.68
C PRO A 22 -44.43 3.30 -39.33
N GLU A 23 -44.66 4.09 -38.27
CA GLU A 23 -44.35 3.84 -36.85
C GLU A 23 -45.21 2.72 -36.21
N PRO A 24 -44.93 2.33 -34.94
CA PRO A 24 -45.77 2.91 -33.89
C PRO A 24 -45.05 3.29 -32.56
N SER A 25 -45.50 4.45 -32.05
CA SER A 25 -45.83 4.75 -30.65
C SER A 25 -44.74 5.18 -29.66
N LYS A 26 -44.72 6.51 -29.48
CA LYS A 26 -44.27 7.33 -28.34
C LYS A 26 -44.44 6.67 -26.96
N SER A 27 -43.40 6.85 -26.12
CA SER A 27 -43.41 7.43 -24.75
C SER A 27 -41.97 7.33 -24.20
N GLY A 28 -41.25 8.34 -23.72
CA GLY A 28 -41.41 9.78 -23.53
C GLY A 28 -40.02 10.35 -23.17
N GLN A 29 -39.78 11.64 -23.45
CA GLN A 29 -38.65 12.45 -22.96
C GLN A 29 -38.93 12.92 -21.51
N PRO A 30 -37.96 13.42 -20.68
CA PRO A 30 -36.90 14.40 -21.03
C PRO A 30 -35.48 14.04 -20.52
N ASP A 31 -34.42 14.47 -21.19
CA ASP A 31 -33.67 15.71 -20.94
C ASP A 31 -33.41 16.02 -19.44
N GLN A 32 -32.20 15.71 -18.97
CA GLN A 32 -31.56 16.36 -17.83
C GLN A 32 -30.04 16.38 -18.08
N SER A 33 -29.53 17.54 -18.51
CA SER A 33 -28.17 17.96 -18.21
C SER A 33 -28.00 18.03 -16.70
N GLN A 34 -27.03 17.34 -16.10
CA GLN A 34 -26.50 17.70 -14.77
C GLN A 34 -24.99 17.43 -14.68
N SER A 35 -24.24 18.52 -14.69
CA SER A 35 -22.96 18.64 -13.98
C SER A 35 -23.16 18.28 -12.52
N LEU A 36 -22.35 17.39 -11.95
CA LEU A 36 -22.16 17.34 -10.50
C LEU A 36 -20.74 16.88 -10.16
N SER A 37 -19.98 17.88 -9.69
CA SER A 37 -18.87 17.74 -8.77
C SER A 37 -19.24 16.86 -7.57
N ASN A 38 -18.21 16.30 -6.92
CA ASN A 38 -18.25 15.66 -5.60
C ASN A 38 -18.99 14.32 -5.49
N VAL A 39 -18.32 13.24 -5.89
CA VAL A 39 -18.60 11.91 -5.31
C VAL A 39 -17.56 11.62 -4.24
N THR A 40 -17.93 11.93 -2.99
CA THR A 40 -17.39 11.28 -1.80
C THR A 40 -18.03 9.90 -1.71
N LEU A 41 -17.28 8.83 -2.01
CA LEU A 41 -17.68 7.45 -1.70
C LEU A 41 -16.81 6.92 -0.57
N THR A 42 -17.28 7.19 0.64
CA THR A 42 -16.92 6.47 1.86
C THR A 42 -17.45 5.04 1.76
N GLY A 43 -16.54 4.05 1.88
CA GLY A 43 -16.83 2.73 2.41
C GLY A 43 -17.51 1.72 1.47
N GLY A 44 -16.81 0.62 1.19
CA GLY A 44 -17.43 -0.63 0.72
C GLY A 44 -16.89 -1.13 -0.61
N MET A 45 -16.22 -2.28 -0.57
CA MET A 45 -15.68 -3.03 -1.69
C MET A 45 -16.71 -3.27 -2.82
N VAL A 46 -16.35 -2.98 -4.06
CA VAL A 46 -16.69 -3.85 -5.20
C VAL A 46 -15.49 -3.89 -6.16
N GLN A 47 -14.76 -5.00 -6.10
CA GLN A 47 -13.75 -5.39 -7.06
C GLN A 47 -14.50 -5.93 -8.29
N MET A 48 -14.39 -5.26 -9.44
CA MET A 48 -14.90 -5.80 -10.71
C MET A 48 -13.96 -5.48 -11.86
N GLY A 49 -13.34 -6.54 -12.38
CA GLY A 49 -13.14 -6.72 -13.82
C GLY A 49 -11.90 -6.08 -14.44
N GLN A 50 -10.89 -6.91 -14.66
CA GLN A 50 -9.68 -6.63 -15.43
C GLN A 50 -9.97 -6.07 -16.84
N ALA A 51 -9.28 -4.98 -17.19
CA ALA A 51 -8.84 -4.70 -18.56
C ALA A 51 -7.54 -3.88 -18.49
N GLY A 52 -6.46 -4.43 -19.04
CA GLY A 52 -5.18 -3.73 -19.18
C GLY A 52 -4.12 -4.18 -18.19
N ARG A 53 -3.36 -5.20 -18.58
CA ARG A 53 -1.98 -5.37 -18.11
C ARG A 53 -1.21 -4.08 -18.45
N ASP A 54 -0.14 -3.81 -17.70
CA ASP A 54 0.72 -2.63 -17.81
C ASP A 54 0.29 -1.40 -16.96
N GLN A 55 -0.12 -1.64 -15.72
CA GLN A 55 0.19 -0.69 -14.65
C GLN A 55 1.02 -1.41 -13.59
N GLN A 56 2.24 -1.78 -13.99
CA GLN A 56 3.31 -2.14 -13.07
C GLN A 56 3.58 -0.92 -12.18
N GLN A 57 2.86 -0.85 -11.08
CA GLN A 57 3.43 -0.72 -9.74
C GLN A 57 4.62 0.26 -9.67
N ASN A 58 4.36 1.52 -10.00
CA ASN A 58 5.15 2.62 -9.46
C ASN A 58 4.24 3.49 -8.59
N GLN A 59 3.84 2.94 -7.45
CA GLN A 59 3.37 3.75 -6.32
C GLN A 59 4.58 4.46 -5.69
N THR A 60 5.25 5.31 -6.46
CA THR A 60 6.04 6.40 -5.92
C THR A 60 5.10 7.61 -5.86
N GLY A 61 4.14 7.54 -4.95
CA GLY A 61 3.23 8.62 -4.63
C GLY A 61 3.49 9.01 -3.20
N ASP A 62 4.22 10.10 -3.03
CA ASP A 62 4.18 10.92 -1.81
C ASP A 62 2.72 11.39 -1.65
N LEU A 63 1.92 10.53 -1.02
CA LEU A 63 0.64 10.86 -0.46
C LEU A 63 0.73 10.39 0.97
N GLN A 64 0.98 11.37 1.83
CA GLN A 64 0.54 11.42 3.21
C GLN A 64 -0.95 11.08 3.30
N THR A 65 -1.32 9.85 3.01
CA THR A 65 -2.41 9.23 3.75
C THR A 65 -1.79 8.99 5.11
N GLN A 66 -2.02 9.91 6.05
CA GLN A 66 -1.88 9.66 7.47
C GLN A 66 -2.71 8.41 7.79
N GLN A 67 -2.15 7.24 7.56
CA GLN A 67 -2.54 6.07 8.30
C GLN A 67 -2.17 6.42 9.73
N GLN A 68 -3.15 6.39 10.62
CA GLN A 68 -2.94 6.41 12.07
C GLN A 68 -2.19 5.13 12.48
N GLY A 69 -0.97 5.00 12.00
CA GLY A 69 -0.08 3.88 12.18
C GLY A 69 1.31 4.40 12.48
N ILE A 70 2.11 3.59 13.15
CA ILE A 70 3.45 3.97 13.58
C ILE A 70 4.33 4.39 12.39
N THR A 71 5.24 5.33 12.63
CA THR A 71 6.20 5.81 11.63
C THR A 71 7.43 4.90 11.53
N GLY A 72 8.24 5.04 10.47
CA GLY A 72 9.53 4.34 10.37
C GLY A 72 10.47 4.65 11.54
N THR A 73 10.49 5.90 12.01
CA THR A 73 11.22 6.31 13.21
C THR A 73 10.71 5.59 14.46
N GLU A 74 9.39 5.48 14.64
CA GLU A 74 8.83 4.71 15.76
C GLU A 74 9.15 3.22 15.67
N VAL A 75 9.17 2.64 14.45
CA VAL A 75 9.64 1.26 14.25
C VAL A 75 11.08 1.13 14.70
N VAL A 76 11.98 2.05 14.33
CA VAL A 76 13.38 2.03 14.81
C VAL A 76 13.42 2.03 16.33
N THR A 77 12.67 2.93 16.99
CA THR A 77 12.59 2.99 18.46
C THR A 77 12.08 1.68 19.07
N LEU A 78 11.11 1.02 18.44
CA LEU A 78 10.60 -0.28 18.89
C LEU A 78 11.65 -1.39 18.70
N LEU A 79 12.41 -1.36 17.60
CA LEU A 79 13.50 -2.30 17.36
C LEU A 79 14.70 -2.08 18.29
N GLU A 80 14.93 -0.85 18.75
CA GLU A 80 15.91 -0.54 19.80
C GLU A 80 15.50 -1.09 21.17
N GLN A 81 14.21 -1.02 21.50
CA GLN A 81 13.66 -1.65 22.70
C GLN A 81 13.83 -3.17 22.64
N LEU A 82 13.55 -3.78 21.48
CA LEU A 82 13.78 -5.21 21.27
C LEU A 82 15.26 -5.58 21.40
N GLU A 83 16.16 -4.78 20.82
CA GLU A 83 17.62 -4.96 20.97
C GLU A 83 18.06 -4.91 22.44
N THR A 84 17.49 -3.98 23.21
CA THR A 84 17.77 -3.85 24.64
C THR A 84 17.25 -5.05 25.43
N ALA A 85 16.04 -5.52 25.11
CA ALA A 85 15.46 -6.72 25.73
C ALA A 85 16.32 -7.96 25.44
N VAL A 86 16.79 -8.14 24.21
CA VAL A 86 17.70 -9.23 23.81
C VAL A 86 19.01 -9.17 24.59
N LYS A 87 19.61 -7.98 24.72
CA LYS A 87 20.85 -7.78 25.50
C LYS A 87 20.69 -8.01 27.01
N GLY A 88 19.49 -7.77 27.53
CA GLY A 88 19.16 -7.98 28.95
C GLY A 88 18.65 -9.39 29.27
N ALA A 89 18.34 -10.20 28.25
CA ALA A 89 17.83 -11.54 28.45
C ALA A 89 18.93 -12.49 28.93
N ALA A 90 18.60 -13.36 29.88
CA ALA A 90 19.50 -14.41 30.38
C ALA A 90 19.57 -15.59 29.39
N ILE A 91 20.00 -15.33 28.15
CA ILE A 91 20.18 -16.32 27.08
C ILE A 91 21.66 -16.51 26.75
N SER A 92 22.01 -17.55 25.99
CA SER A 92 23.40 -17.80 25.60
C SER A 92 23.94 -16.68 24.70
N PRO A 93 25.22 -16.31 24.82
CA PRO A 93 25.80 -15.19 24.06
C PRO A 93 25.72 -15.42 22.54
N ALA A 94 25.89 -16.65 22.07
CA ALA A 94 25.76 -16.98 20.64
C ALA A 94 24.36 -16.68 20.09
N LEU A 95 23.31 -16.97 20.85
CA LEU A 95 21.92 -16.68 20.48
C LEU A 95 21.62 -15.19 20.56
N GLN A 96 22.17 -14.52 21.56
CA GLN A 96 22.07 -13.07 21.68
C GLN A 96 22.69 -12.39 20.44
N GLU A 97 23.90 -12.79 20.03
CA GLU A 97 24.54 -12.25 18.82
C GLU A 97 23.73 -12.54 17.56
N GLU A 98 23.22 -13.76 17.40
CA GLU A 98 22.38 -14.13 16.26
C GLU A 98 21.12 -13.23 16.16
N LEU A 99 20.40 -13.03 17.26
CA LEU A 99 19.24 -12.14 17.31
C LEU A 99 19.62 -10.69 16.96
N LEU A 100 20.75 -10.21 17.45
CA LEU A 100 21.26 -8.87 17.13
C LEU A 100 21.64 -8.73 15.65
N ASP A 101 22.19 -9.77 15.03
CA ASP A 101 22.54 -9.75 13.60
C ASP A 101 21.32 -9.72 12.68
N TYR A 102 20.17 -10.25 13.11
CA TYR A 102 18.90 -10.04 12.40
C TYR A 102 18.28 -8.66 12.69
N LEU A 103 18.43 -8.12 13.91
CA LEU A 103 17.87 -6.81 14.28
C LEU A 103 18.59 -5.64 13.61
N ARG A 104 19.91 -5.71 13.46
CA ARG A 104 20.74 -4.65 12.83
C ARG A 104 20.25 -4.25 11.42
N PRO A 105 20.09 -5.17 10.45
CA PRO A 105 19.60 -4.82 9.12
C PRO A 105 18.14 -4.32 9.15
N ALA A 106 17.28 -4.87 10.01
CA ALA A 106 15.91 -4.40 10.19
C ALA A 106 15.87 -2.92 10.62
N LYS A 107 16.66 -2.56 11.64
CA LYS A 107 16.80 -1.18 12.12
C LYS A 107 17.33 -0.25 11.04
N ARG A 108 18.42 -0.65 10.38
CA ARG A 108 19.04 0.13 9.31
C ARG A 108 18.06 0.40 8.17
N GLU A 109 17.25 -0.58 7.82
CA GLU A 109 16.24 -0.46 6.77
C GLU A 109 15.08 0.44 7.18
N ALA A 110 14.57 0.29 8.42
CA ALA A 110 13.50 1.12 8.97
C ALA A 110 13.90 2.60 9.11
N ALA A 111 15.19 2.88 9.32
CA ALA A 111 15.73 4.23 9.45
C ALA A 111 15.94 4.98 8.13
N LYS A 112 15.74 4.33 6.97
CA LYS A 112 15.88 5.00 5.68
C LYS A 112 14.73 5.97 5.43
N GLU A 113 14.99 7.00 4.63
CA GLU A 113 13.94 7.92 4.14
C GLU A 113 12.82 7.17 3.40
N LYS A 114 13.20 6.13 2.65
CA LYS A 114 12.29 5.20 1.98
C LYS A 114 12.54 3.78 2.50
N PRO A 115 11.92 3.40 3.63
CA PRO A 115 12.18 2.11 4.26
C PRO A 115 11.54 0.95 3.48
N SER A 116 12.29 -0.13 3.26
CA SER A 116 11.72 -1.37 2.72
C SER A 116 11.04 -2.18 3.82
N LYS A 117 9.72 -2.01 3.95
CA LYS A 117 8.86 -2.71 4.92
C LYS A 117 8.94 -4.24 4.79
N GLU A 118 9.12 -4.75 3.58
CA GLU A 118 9.29 -6.17 3.31
C GLU A 118 10.61 -6.68 3.90
N LEU A 119 11.73 -5.99 3.66
CA LEU A 119 13.03 -6.37 4.21
C LEU A 119 13.04 -6.27 5.74
N VAL A 120 12.41 -5.23 6.31
CA VAL A 120 12.23 -5.16 7.77
C VAL A 120 11.45 -6.38 8.26
N GLY A 121 10.30 -6.66 7.66
CA GLY A 121 9.48 -7.82 8.02
C GLY A 121 10.20 -9.17 7.90
N GLN A 122 11.01 -9.39 6.86
CA GLN A 122 11.80 -10.61 6.69
C GLN A 122 12.85 -10.80 7.79
N ASN A 123 13.56 -9.72 8.16
CA ASN A 123 14.51 -9.78 9.25
C ASN A 123 13.81 -10.01 10.60
N LEU A 124 12.68 -9.34 10.85
CA LEU A 124 11.89 -9.54 12.06
C LEU A 124 11.25 -10.93 12.13
N LYS A 125 10.96 -11.56 10.99
CA LYS A 125 10.57 -12.98 10.96
C LYS A 125 11.65 -13.85 11.59
N GLN A 126 12.91 -13.70 11.17
CA GLN A 126 14.01 -14.48 11.74
C GLN A 126 14.15 -14.26 13.25
N VAL A 127 14.08 -12.99 13.69
CA VAL A 127 14.06 -12.66 15.13
C VAL A 127 12.91 -13.37 15.84
N SER A 128 11.69 -13.31 15.29
CA SER A 128 10.52 -13.93 15.91
C SER A 128 10.61 -15.46 15.97
N GLU A 129 11.13 -16.13 14.94
CA GLU A 129 11.29 -17.59 14.90
C GLU A 129 12.36 -18.05 15.92
N THR A 130 13.47 -17.33 16.02
CA THR A 130 14.51 -17.63 17.03
C THR A 130 13.98 -17.42 18.44
N ILE A 131 13.30 -16.30 18.74
CA ILE A 131 12.75 -16.06 20.08
C ILE A 131 11.64 -17.06 20.43
N LYS A 132 10.81 -17.45 19.47
CA LYS A 132 9.78 -18.49 19.68
C LYS A 132 10.39 -19.84 20.03
N THR A 133 11.48 -20.23 19.37
CA THR A 133 12.24 -21.44 19.72
C THR A 133 12.80 -21.35 21.16
N LEU A 134 13.22 -20.16 21.60
CA LEU A 134 13.70 -19.94 22.97
C LEU A 134 12.57 -20.00 24.00
N GLU A 135 11.40 -19.51 23.65
CA GLU A 135 10.18 -19.54 24.48
C GLU A 135 9.77 -20.97 24.85
N GLU A 136 9.85 -21.90 23.89
CA GLU A 136 9.53 -23.30 24.10
C GLU A 136 10.58 -24.04 24.96
N THR A 137 11.78 -23.49 25.12
CA THR A 137 12.93 -24.19 25.72
C THR A 137 13.42 -23.60 27.04
N THR A 138 13.14 -22.32 27.33
CA THR A 138 13.70 -21.62 28.50
C THR A 138 12.75 -20.58 29.10
N GLU A 139 12.83 -20.37 30.42
CA GLU A 139 12.08 -19.28 31.09
C GLU A 139 12.50 -17.90 30.60
N ALA A 140 13.81 -17.69 30.36
CA ALA A 140 14.32 -16.44 29.80
C ALA A 140 13.74 -16.17 28.40
N GLY A 141 13.59 -17.22 27.58
CA GLY A 141 12.93 -17.15 26.28
C GLY A 141 11.45 -16.77 26.38
N LYS A 142 10.71 -17.28 27.36
CA LYS A 142 9.31 -16.88 27.61
C LYS A 142 9.20 -15.40 27.94
N SER A 143 10.03 -14.90 28.86
CA SER A 143 10.06 -13.47 29.20
C SER A 143 10.42 -12.61 28.00
N LEU A 144 11.43 -13.02 27.22
CA LEU A 144 11.83 -12.30 26.01
C LEU A 144 10.71 -12.32 24.95
N TRP A 145 10.01 -13.43 24.77
CA TRP A 145 8.89 -13.55 23.85
C TRP A 145 7.72 -12.63 24.23
N GLN A 146 7.37 -12.53 25.51
CA GLN A 146 6.31 -11.63 25.96
C GLN A 146 6.60 -10.18 25.56
N THR A 147 7.80 -9.67 25.86
CA THR A 147 8.22 -8.32 25.47
C THR A 147 8.28 -8.16 23.95
N SER A 148 8.83 -9.14 23.24
CA SER A 148 8.98 -9.09 21.78
C SER A 148 7.64 -9.16 21.05
N ALA A 149 6.69 -9.93 21.57
CA ALA A 149 5.36 -10.08 20.98
C ALA A 149 4.56 -8.77 21.01
N GLU A 150 4.67 -7.97 22.08
CA GLU A 150 4.09 -6.63 22.09
C GLU A 150 4.68 -5.75 20.99
N ILE A 151 6.00 -5.75 20.84
CA ILE A 151 6.71 -5.01 19.80
C ILE A 151 6.28 -5.49 18.39
N PHE A 152 6.22 -6.80 18.15
CA PHE A 152 5.80 -7.36 16.86
C PHE A 152 4.35 -7.00 16.54
N ARG A 153 3.45 -6.99 17.53
CA ARG A 153 2.05 -6.55 17.33
C ARG A 153 1.97 -5.08 16.94
N THR A 154 2.80 -4.23 17.53
CA THR A 154 2.85 -2.80 17.18
C THR A 154 3.45 -2.59 15.79
N VAL A 155 4.47 -3.37 15.41
CA VAL A 155 5.17 -3.26 14.12
C VAL A 155 4.40 -3.92 12.96
N ALA A 156 3.61 -4.96 13.25
CA ALA A 156 2.78 -5.70 12.29
C ALA A 156 2.01 -4.81 11.29
N PRO A 157 1.16 -3.86 11.72
CA PRO A 157 0.41 -3.04 10.77
C PRO A 157 1.33 -2.20 9.87
N TRP A 158 2.52 -1.85 10.33
CA TRP A 158 3.48 -1.08 9.53
C TRP A 158 4.17 -1.92 8.45
N VAL A 159 4.57 -3.15 8.77
CA VAL A 159 5.20 -4.08 7.80
C VAL A 159 4.19 -4.70 6.81
N GLY A 160 2.89 -4.61 7.10
CA GLY A 160 1.83 -5.05 6.20
C GLY A 160 1.77 -6.57 6.06
N VAL A 161 1.87 -7.10 4.83
CA VAL A 161 1.77 -8.54 4.55
C VAL A 161 2.78 -9.40 5.33
N ALA A 162 3.95 -8.86 5.65
CA ALA A 162 4.95 -9.57 6.45
C ALA A 162 4.51 -9.77 7.92
N ALA A 163 3.46 -9.10 8.39
CA ALA A 163 2.91 -9.33 9.72
C ALA A 163 2.42 -10.77 9.94
N ALA A 164 2.03 -11.47 8.87
CA ALA A 164 1.60 -12.86 8.94
C ALA A 164 2.68 -13.79 9.52
N PHE A 165 3.95 -13.37 9.48
CA PHE A 165 5.07 -14.12 10.05
C PHE A 165 5.04 -14.21 11.57
N PHE A 166 4.39 -13.25 12.25
CA PHE A 166 4.37 -13.19 13.70
C PHE A 166 3.32 -14.12 14.34
N GLY A 167 2.58 -14.89 13.54
CA GLY A 167 1.63 -15.89 14.02
C GLY A 167 0.41 -15.31 14.73
N ALA A 168 -0.26 -14.36 14.09
CA ALA A 168 -1.56 -13.85 14.53
C ALA A 168 -2.63 -14.94 14.57
#